data_AF-A0A3A6PGF0-F1
#
_entry.id   AF-A0A3A6PGF0-F1
#
_cell.length_a   1.000
_cell.length_b   1.000
_cell.length_c   1.000
_cell.angle_alpha   90.00
_cell.angle_beta   90.00
_cell.angle_gamma   90.00
#
_symmetry.space_group_name_H-M   'P 1'
#
loop_
_entity.id
_entity.type
_entity.pdbx_description
1 polymer ?
#
loop_
_entity_poly.entity_id
_entity_poly.type
_entity_poly.pdbx_seq_one_letter_code
_entity_poly.pdbx_strand_id
1 'polypeptide(L)'
;MSCGKTGGLQPVEKRAAGIVRRDQWLTGLILLLLIVIGLLFSASALQTVLLIAAGAAAAALLWTLSKRFTPALRRIQLQKMFQQYSYELASGLAIDHQAAIRVFQEGDKPRTYEMLREIGSLVHNDQLKLEQIMLLQTFQLRKDMDLMLEPLLMDSFSPDLVAYIGEMAKIRRDLIKENTFRYMLQHEMYILNMPNGETVLAAVAGAAVRKSRYMTMYPYLLIRYARLLPKDRFLRLYKFAKSARSGPLYDEVMRIYEEKFKWDPDFQNA
;
A
#
# COMPACT_ATOMS: atom_id res chain seq x y z
N MET A 1 -20.94 -26.45 -18.62
CA MET A 1 -21.15 -25.25 -19.47
C MET A 1 -19.89 -24.40 -19.39
N SER A 2 -19.10 -24.41 -20.46
CA SER A 2 -17.80 -23.76 -20.55
C SER A 2 -17.99 -22.29 -20.91
N CYS A 3 -17.73 -21.38 -19.98
CA CYS A 3 -17.61 -19.95 -20.28
C CYS A 3 -16.27 -19.69 -20.99
N GLY A 4 -16.28 -19.81 -22.31
CA GLY A 4 -15.17 -19.45 -23.19
C GLY A 4 -14.98 -17.94 -23.29
N LYS A 5 -14.45 -17.30 -22.24
CA LYS A 5 -13.79 -15.99 -22.36
C LYS A 5 -12.28 -16.22 -22.49
N THR A 6 -11.88 -16.76 -23.64
CA THR A 6 -10.49 -16.75 -24.14
C THR A 6 -10.14 -15.35 -24.67
N GLY A 7 -10.29 -14.35 -23.81
CA GLY A 7 -9.88 -12.98 -24.02
C GLY A 7 -9.25 -12.53 -22.73
N GLY A 8 -7.98 -12.91 -22.54
CA GLY A 8 -7.22 -12.57 -21.34
C GLY A 8 -7.37 -11.09 -21.03
N LEU A 9 -7.58 -10.78 -19.75
CA LEU A 9 -7.68 -9.43 -19.20
C LEU A 9 -6.64 -8.55 -19.90
N GLN A 10 -7.07 -7.76 -20.89
CA GLN A 10 -6.16 -6.89 -21.59
C GLN A 10 -5.93 -5.70 -20.67
N PRO A 11 -4.68 -5.45 -20.23
CA PRO A 11 -4.39 -4.30 -19.39
C PRO A 11 -4.89 -3.04 -20.10
N VAL A 12 -5.69 -2.25 -19.40
CA VAL A 12 -6.36 -1.04 -19.93
C VAL A 12 -5.32 -0.08 -20.51
N GLU A 13 -4.08 -0.14 -20.01
CA GLU A 13 -2.91 0.56 -20.52
C GLU A 13 -2.56 0.18 -21.96
N LYS A 14 -2.67 -1.10 -22.35
CA LYS A 14 -2.41 -1.54 -23.73
C LYS A 14 -3.49 -1.03 -24.68
N ARG A 15 -4.74 -0.98 -24.23
CA ARG A 15 -5.86 -0.44 -25.02
C ARG A 15 -5.74 1.07 -25.20
N ALA A 16 -5.40 1.81 -24.14
CA ALA A 16 -5.13 3.24 -24.20
C ALA A 16 -3.92 3.56 -25.09
N ALA A 17 -2.83 2.78 -25.01
CA ALA A 17 -1.67 2.93 -25.88
C ALA A 17 -1.98 2.64 -27.36
N GLY A 18 -2.85 1.68 -27.64
CA GLY A 18 -3.30 1.35 -29.00
C GLY A 18 -4.06 2.50 -29.66
N ILE A 19 -4.93 3.20 -28.90
CA ILE A 19 -5.68 4.36 -29.41
C ILE A 19 -4.74 5.51 -29.75
N VAL A 20 -3.80 5.85 -28.85
CA VAL A 20 -2.81 6.92 -29.08
C VAL A 20 -1.89 6.60 -30.26
N ARG A 21 -1.47 5.33 -30.41
CA ARG A 21 -0.66 4.90 -31.55
C ARG A 21 -1.43 5.04 -32.86
N ARG A 22 -2.72 4.70 -32.89
CA ARG A 22 -3.55 4.83 -34.10
C ARG A 22 -3.69 6.29 -34.54
N ASP A 23 -3.88 7.19 -33.58
CA ASP A 23 -3.96 8.64 -33.83
C ASP A 23 -2.65 9.23 -34.38
N GLN A 24 -1.51 8.78 -33.85
CA GLN A 24 -0.18 9.14 -34.37
C GLN A 24 0.05 8.63 -35.79
N TRP A 25 -0.40 7.42 -36.11
CA TRP A 25 -0.30 6.84 -37.45
C TRP A 25 -1.15 7.60 -38.47
N LEU A 26 -2.38 7.97 -38.11
CA LEU A 26 -3.26 8.78 -38.97
C LEU A 26 -2.67 10.17 -39.24
N THR A 27 -2.13 10.83 -38.21
CA THR A 27 -1.47 12.13 -38.35
C THR A 27 -0.25 12.04 -39.28
N GLY A 28 0.55 10.97 -39.17
CA GLY A 28 1.69 10.72 -40.07
C GLY A 28 1.27 10.45 -41.52
N LEU A 29 0.18 9.70 -41.74
CA LEU A 29 -0.40 9.44 -43.07
C LEU A 29 -0.87 10.72 -43.75
N ILE A 30 -1.53 11.62 -43.01
CA ILE A 30 -1.98 12.91 -43.53
C ILE A 30 -0.78 13.79 -43.93
N LEU A 31 0.27 13.84 -43.10
CA LEU A 31 1.50 14.58 -43.43
C LEU A 31 2.17 14.04 -44.71
N LEU A 32 2.27 12.72 -44.83
CA LEU A 32 2.85 12.08 -46.02
C LEU A 32 2.05 12.42 -47.28
N LEU A 33 0.72 12.37 -47.19
CA LEU A 33 -0.18 12.71 -48.30
C LEU A 33 -0.01 14.18 -48.73
N LEU A 34 0.13 15.10 -47.78
CA LEU A 34 0.41 16.52 -48.07
C LEU A 34 1.77 16.72 -48.77
N ILE A 35 2.81 16.00 -48.35
CA ILE A 35 4.13 16.05 -49.00
C ILE A 35 4.05 15.52 -50.43
N VAL A 36 3.34 14.41 -50.67
CA VAL A 36 3.15 13.83 -52.01
C VAL A 36 2.39 14.78 -52.93
N ILE A 37 1.31 15.41 -52.44
CA ILE A 37 0.57 16.42 -53.21
C ILE A 37 1.46 17.62 -53.51
N GLY A 38 2.22 18.13 -52.54
CA GLY A 38 3.13 19.24 -52.74
C GLY A 38 4.21 18.97 -53.79
N LEU A 39 4.73 17.74 -53.84
CA LEU A 39 5.70 17.33 -54.85
C LEU A 39 5.09 17.28 -56.27
N LEU A 40 3.85 16.78 -56.42
CA LEU A 40 3.16 16.72 -57.71
C LEU A 40 2.88 18.10 -58.32
N PHE A 41 2.71 19.13 -57.49
CA PHE A 41 2.46 20.50 -57.94
C PHE A 41 3.72 21.39 -57.99
N SER A 42 4.88 20.84 -57.70
CA SER A 42 6.13 21.61 -57.72
C SER A 42 6.65 21.79 -59.14
N ALA A 43 6.89 23.05 -59.54
CA ALA A 43 7.31 23.39 -60.92
C ALA A 43 8.84 23.60 -61.04
N SER A 44 9.57 23.65 -59.92
CA SER A 44 11.00 23.99 -59.88
C SER A 44 11.82 23.08 -58.96
N ALA A 45 13.07 22.81 -59.35
CA ALA A 45 14.03 22.05 -58.56
C ALA A 45 14.34 22.70 -57.20
N LEU A 46 14.21 24.02 -57.07
CA LEU A 46 14.36 24.71 -55.78
C LEU A 46 13.15 24.48 -54.86
N GLN A 47 11.95 24.42 -55.44
CA GLN A 47 10.71 24.21 -54.70
C GLN A 47 10.62 22.77 -54.16
N THR A 48 11.08 21.79 -54.92
CA THR A 48 11.15 20.38 -54.46
C THR A 48 12.09 20.23 -53.27
N VAL A 49 13.29 20.82 -53.31
CA VAL A 49 14.26 20.76 -52.19
C VAL A 49 13.69 21.44 -50.94
N LEU A 50 13.04 22.59 -51.07
CA LEU A 50 12.39 23.28 -49.96
C LEU A 50 11.23 22.47 -49.36
N LEU A 51 10.42 21.82 -50.19
CA LEU A 51 9.32 20.96 -49.74
C LEU A 51 9.82 19.72 -48.99
N ILE A 52 10.89 19.08 -49.46
CA ILE A 52 11.51 17.93 -48.78
C ILE A 52 12.09 18.36 -47.44
N ALA A 53 12.82 19.48 -47.40
CA ALA A 53 13.39 20.02 -46.16
C ALA A 53 12.30 20.39 -45.14
N ALA A 54 11.23 21.06 -45.58
CA ALA A 54 10.09 21.40 -44.74
C ALA A 54 9.34 20.16 -44.23
N GLY A 55 9.14 19.16 -45.09
CA GLY A 55 8.52 17.88 -44.72
C GLY A 55 9.34 17.11 -43.68
N ALA A 56 10.66 17.07 -43.85
CA ALA A 56 11.57 16.45 -42.88
C ALA A 56 11.57 17.19 -41.53
N ALA A 57 11.59 18.52 -41.54
CA ALA A 57 11.51 19.33 -40.33
C ALA A 57 10.17 19.13 -39.59
N ALA A 58 9.05 19.10 -40.32
CA ALA A 58 7.73 18.84 -39.76
C ALA A 58 7.62 17.42 -39.18
N ALA A 59 8.17 16.41 -39.86
CA ALA A 59 8.20 15.03 -39.36
C ALA A 59 9.04 14.90 -38.09
N ALA A 60 10.21 15.53 -38.03
CA ALA A 60 11.06 15.56 -36.84
C ALA A 60 10.37 16.26 -35.66
N LEU A 61 9.66 17.36 -35.92
CA LEU A 61 8.87 18.08 -34.92
C LEU A 61 7.72 17.22 -34.39
N LEU A 62 6.97 16.55 -35.27
CA LEU A 62 5.90 15.63 -34.86
C LEU A 62 6.43 14.44 -34.07
N TRP A 63 7.59 13.88 -34.43
CA TRP A 63 8.22 12.79 -33.69
C TRP A 63 8.62 13.22 -32.27
N THR A 64 9.22 14.40 -32.14
CA THR A 64 9.65 14.92 -30.83
C THR A 64 8.47 15.29 -29.94
N LEU A 65 7.45 15.95 -30.49
CA LEU A 65 6.20 16.27 -29.80
C LEU A 65 5.46 14.99 -29.39
N SER A 66 5.26 14.05 -30.31
CA SER A 66 4.58 12.79 -30.00
C SER A 66 5.31 12.03 -28.90
N LYS A 67 6.63 11.87 -28.97
CA LYS A 67 7.41 11.20 -27.91
C LYS A 67 7.27 11.89 -26.55
N ARG A 68 7.25 13.22 -26.52
CA ARG A 68 7.14 14.01 -25.29
C ARG A 68 5.73 14.00 -24.69
N PHE A 69 4.68 14.04 -25.51
CA PHE A 69 3.30 14.16 -25.06
C PHE A 69 2.54 12.82 -24.94
N THR A 70 3.00 11.74 -25.58
CA THR A 70 2.44 10.37 -25.43
C THR A 70 2.19 9.93 -23.98
N PRO A 71 3.10 10.14 -22.99
CA PRO A 71 2.81 9.76 -21.61
C PRO A 71 1.65 10.55 -21.00
N ALA A 72 1.51 11.84 -21.34
CA ALA A 72 0.42 12.69 -20.85
C ALA A 72 -0.93 12.31 -21.50
N LEU A 73 -0.97 12.12 -22.82
CA LEU A 73 -2.19 11.68 -23.53
C LEU A 73 -2.68 10.31 -23.05
N ARG A 74 -1.77 9.37 -22.76
CA ARG A 74 -2.14 8.06 -22.20
C ARG A 74 -2.83 8.20 -20.85
N ARG A 75 -2.34 9.07 -19.96
CA ARG A 75 -2.97 9.34 -18.66
C ARG A 75 -4.36 9.93 -18.80
N ILE A 76 -4.53 10.92 -19.69
CA ILE A 76 -5.83 11.55 -19.95
C ILE A 76 -6.82 10.53 -20.52
N GLN A 77 -6.40 9.70 -21.48
CA GLN A 77 -7.27 8.68 -22.06
C GLN A 77 -7.66 7.61 -21.02
N LEU A 78 -6.70 7.20 -20.19
CA LEU A 78 -6.95 6.27 -19.09
C LEU A 78 -7.96 6.85 -18.10
N GLN A 79 -7.81 8.12 -17.71
CA GLN A 79 -8.75 8.81 -16.83
C GLN A 79 -10.16 8.89 -17.45
N LYS A 80 -10.28 9.20 -18.75
CA LYS A 80 -11.58 9.18 -19.45
C LYS A 80 -12.23 7.80 -19.44
N MET A 81 -11.44 6.75 -19.66
CA MET A 81 -11.96 5.37 -19.55
C MET A 81 -12.45 5.08 -18.13
N PHE A 82 -11.67 5.42 -17.10
CA PHE A 82 -12.11 5.23 -15.71
C PHE A 82 -13.37 6.03 -15.36
N GLN A 83 -13.53 7.26 -15.88
CA GLN A 83 -14.76 8.03 -15.68
C GLN A 83 -15.96 7.36 -16.37
N GLN A 84 -15.78 6.90 -17.60
CA GLN A 84 -16.83 6.26 -18.39
C GLN A 84 -17.27 4.90 -17.79
N TYR A 85 -16.31 4.11 -17.29
CA TYR A 85 -16.57 2.79 -16.73
C TYR A 85 -16.66 2.79 -15.19
N SER A 86 -16.68 3.97 -14.55
CA SER A 86 -16.72 4.07 -13.08
C SER A 86 -17.92 3.34 -12.47
N TYR A 87 -19.09 3.48 -13.10
CA TYR A 87 -20.32 2.81 -12.68
C TYR A 87 -20.26 1.29 -12.85
N GLU A 88 -19.74 0.79 -13.97
CA GLU A 88 -19.57 -0.65 -14.22
C GLU A 88 -18.55 -1.28 -13.26
N LEU A 89 -17.49 -0.56 -12.90
CA LEU A 89 -16.51 -1.00 -11.91
C LEU A 89 -17.14 -1.06 -10.51
N ALA A 90 -17.88 -0.02 -10.12
CA ALA A 90 -18.56 0.00 -8.83
C ALA A 90 -19.62 -1.10 -8.71
N SER A 91 -20.40 -1.35 -9.77
CA SER A 91 -21.41 -2.40 -9.78
C SER A 91 -20.79 -3.80 -9.80
N GLY A 92 -19.70 -4.01 -10.56
CA GLY A 92 -18.94 -5.26 -10.54
C GLY A 92 -18.41 -5.58 -9.15
N LEU A 93 -17.80 -4.60 -8.47
CA LEU A 93 -17.29 -4.78 -7.12
C LEU A 93 -18.39 -5.05 -6.09
N ALA A 94 -19.55 -4.41 -6.23
CA ALA A 94 -20.71 -4.69 -5.38
C ALA A 94 -21.23 -6.13 -5.56
N ILE A 95 -21.20 -6.67 -6.78
CA ILE A 95 -21.55 -8.07 -7.06
C ILE A 95 -20.54 -9.01 -6.41
N ASP A 96 -19.24 -8.71 -6.52
CA ASP A 96 -18.18 -9.52 -5.90
C ASP A 96 -18.27 -9.51 -4.38
N HIS A 97 -18.60 -8.37 -3.78
CA HIS A 97 -18.86 -8.25 -2.35
C HIS A 97 -20.07 -9.09 -1.92
N GLN A 98 -21.18 -9.03 -2.65
CA GLN A 98 -22.34 -9.88 -2.39
C GLN A 98 -22.01 -11.37 -2.55
N ALA A 99 -21.14 -11.73 -3.50
CA ALA A 99 -20.67 -13.10 -3.64
C ALA A 99 -19.87 -13.55 -2.40
N ALA A 100 -19.00 -12.68 -1.86
CA ALA A 100 -18.28 -12.97 -0.62
C ALA A 100 -19.22 -13.17 0.58
N ILE A 101 -20.29 -12.35 0.68
CA ILE A 101 -21.33 -12.53 1.71
C ILE A 101 -22.07 -13.86 1.57
N ARG A 102 -22.39 -14.30 0.34
CA ARG A 102 -23.03 -15.61 0.13
C ARG A 102 -22.13 -16.76 0.60
N VAL A 103 -20.85 -16.72 0.25
CA VAL A 103 -19.86 -17.71 0.72
C VAL A 103 -19.73 -17.70 2.25
N PHE A 104 -19.84 -16.52 2.87
CA PHE A 104 -19.84 -16.41 4.33
C PHE A 104 -21.06 -17.09 4.96
N GLN A 105 -22.25 -16.92 4.36
CA GLN A 105 -23.49 -17.57 4.81
C GLN A 105 -23.45 -19.09 4.63
N GLU A 106 -22.73 -19.58 3.62
CA GLU A 106 -22.45 -21.01 3.40
C GLU A 106 -21.47 -21.60 4.44
N GLY A 107 -20.81 -20.75 5.23
CA GLY A 107 -19.93 -21.15 6.34
C GLY A 107 -18.44 -21.22 6.00
N ASP A 108 -18.05 -20.96 4.74
CA ASP A 108 -16.65 -21.01 4.30
C ASP A 108 -15.91 -19.69 4.58
N LYS A 109 -15.63 -19.46 5.87
CA LYS A 109 -14.96 -18.24 6.36
C LYS A 109 -13.59 -17.99 5.70
N PRO A 110 -12.68 -18.97 5.56
CA PRO A 110 -11.37 -18.74 4.94
C PRO A 110 -11.49 -18.22 3.51
N ARG A 111 -12.42 -18.80 2.73
CA ARG A 111 -12.66 -18.34 1.37
C ARG A 111 -13.28 -16.95 1.32
N THR A 112 -14.21 -16.63 2.22
CA THR A 112 -14.72 -15.26 2.37
C THR A 112 -13.58 -14.27 2.60
N TYR A 113 -12.61 -14.61 3.45
CA TYR A 113 -11.49 -13.73 3.76
C TYR A 113 -10.66 -13.43 2.52
N GLU A 114 -10.31 -14.45 1.74
CA GLU A 114 -9.56 -14.27 0.49
C GLU A 114 -10.33 -13.42 -0.53
N MET A 115 -11.65 -13.63 -0.67
CA MET A 115 -12.48 -12.83 -1.56
C MET A 115 -12.53 -11.36 -1.13
N LEU A 116 -12.76 -11.09 0.16
CA LEU A 116 -12.75 -9.72 0.67
C LEU A 116 -11.36 -9.09 0.53
N ARG A 117 -10.30 -9.86 0.72
CA ARG A 117 -8.90 -9.42 0.57
C ARG A 117 -8.60 -8.98 -0.87
N GLU A 118 -9.07 -9.73 -1.85
CA GLU A 118 -8.95 -9.39 -3.27
C GLU A 118 -9.69 -8.09 -3.59
N ILE A 119 -10.93 -7.95 -3.12
CA ILE A 119 -11.74 -6.71 -3.25
C ILE A 119 -11.01 -5.53 -2.58
N GLY A 120 -10.46 -5.72 -1.38
CA GLY A 120 -9.73 -4.71 -0.62
C GLY A 120 -8.43 -4.25 -1.28
N SER A 121 -7.83 -5.06 -2.16
CA SER A 121 -6.69 -4.64 -2.98
C SER A 121 -7.07 -3.61 -4.05
N LEU A 122 -8.34 -3.57 -4.44
CA LEU A 122 -8.89 -2.67 -5.46
C LEU A 122 -9.57 -1.44 -4.82
N VAL A 123 -10.24 -1.61 -3.68
CA VAL A 123 -10.97 -0.54 -3.00
C VAL A 123 -10.56 -0.39 -1.54
N HIS A 124 -10.15 0.82 -1.21
CA HIS A 124 -9.76 1.22 0.14
C HIS A 124 -10.98 1.84 0.83
N ASN A 125 -11.81 1.01 1.44
CA ASN A 125 -12.98 1.43 2.21
C ASN A 125 -12.87 0.89 3.64
N ASP A 126 -13.06 1.76 4.64
CA ASP A 126 -12.97 1.38 6.06
C ASP A 126 -14.05 0.36 6.46
N GLN A 127 -15.22 0.36 5.82
CA GLN A 127 -16.23 -0.67 6.06
C GLN A 127 -15.73 -2.07 5.66
N LEU A 128 -15.11 -2.20 4.47
CA LEU A 128 -14.55 -3.46 4.01
C LEU A 128 -13.40 -3.93 4.91
N LYS A 129 -12.55 -3.00 5.37
CA LYS A 129 -11.47 -3.31 6.32
C LYS A 129 -12.05 -3.85 7.64
N LEU A 130 -13.11 -3.24 8.15
CA LEU A 130 -13.77 -3.68 9.37
C LEU A 130 -14.36 -5.09 9.22
N GLU A 131 -15.07 -5.37 8.11
CA GLU A 131 -15.58 -6.70 7.79
C GLU A 131 -14.46 -7.76 7.74
N GLN A 132 -13.32 -7.42 7.12
CA GLN A 132 -12.14 -8.29 7.08
C GLN A 132 -11.56 -8.55 8.49
N ILE A 133 -11.50 -7.52 9.34
CA ILE A 133 -10.98 -7.65 10.71
C ILE A 133 -11.91 -8.50 11.57
N MET A 134 -13.22 -8.27 11.49
CA MET A 134 -14.22 -9.09 12.19
C MET A 134 -14.10 -10.57 11.78
N LEU A 135 -13.89 -10.84 10.50
CA LEU A 135 -13.68 -12.21 10.02
C LEU A 135 -12.39 -12.81 10.57
N LEU A 136 -11.30 -12.03 10.61
CA LEU A 136 -10.02 -12.45 11.16
C LEU A 136 -10.09 -12.82 12.64
N GLN A 137 -10.92 -12.14 13.44
CA GLN A 137 -11.14 -12.48 14.84
C GLN A 137 -11.81 -13.84 15.04
N THR A 138 -12.51 -14.37 14.02
CA THR A 138 -13.10 -15.72 14.10
C THR A 138 -12.09 -16.84 13.89
N PHE A 139 -10.90 -16.53 13.38
CA PHE A 139 -9.84 -17.50 13.18
C PHE A 139 -8.89 -17.58 14.38
N GLN A 140 -8.34 -18.77 14.59
CA GLN A 140 -7.13 -18.89 15.39
C GLN A 140 -5.96 -18.41 14.53
N LEU A 141 -5.55 -17.17 14.72
CA LEU A 141 -4.46 -16.55 13.97
C LEU A 141 -3.16 -17.32 14.23
N ARG A 142 -2.48 -17.69 13.15
CA ARG A 142 -1.20 -18.42 13.22
C ARG A 142 -0.15 -17.77 12.33
N LYS A 143 1.11 -18.09 12.60
CA LYS A 143 2.27 -17.48 11.93
C LYS A 143 2.37 -17.87 10.45
N ASP A 144 1.86 -19.05 10.08
CA ASP A 144 1.83 -19.63 8.73
C ASP A 144 0.79 -18.98 7.79
N MET A 145 -0.17 -18.24 8.34
CA MET A 145 -1.19 -17.56 7.54
C MET A 145 -0.62 -16.32 6.83
N ASP A 146 -1.20 -15.99 5.67
CA ASP A 146 -0.85 -14.78 4.91
C ASP A 146 -1.54 -13.54 5.49
N LEU A 147 -1.11 -13.18 6.70
CA LEU A 147 -1.66 -12.09 7.49
C LEU A 147 -1.17 -10.74 6.98
N MET A 148 -2.06 -9.77 6.94
CA MET A 148 -1.75 -8.38 6.58
C MET A 148 -2.21 -7.44 7.70
N LEU A 149 -1.51 -6.32 7.85
CA LEU A 149 -1.89 -5.29 8.83
C LEU A 149 -1.96 -3.91 8.19
N GLU A 150 -0.94 -3.54 7.40
CA GLU A 150 -0.84 -2.19 6.82
C GLU A 150 -2.05 -1.79 5.93
N PRO A 151 -2.60 -2.66 5.06
CA PRO A 151 -3.81 -2.33 4.30
C PRO A 151 -5.09 -2.24 5.15
N LEU A 152 -5.10 -2.87 6.33
CA LEU A 152 -6.22 -2.90 7.25
C LEU A 152 -6.24 -1.72 8.21
N LEU A 153 -5.20 -0.88 8.21
CA LEU A 153 -5.20 0.32 9.02
C LEU A 153 -6.31 1.26 8.53
N MET A 154 -7.17 1.65 9.47
CA MET A 154 -8.24 2.61 9.29
C MET A 154 -7.80 3.96 9.87
N ASP A 155 -8.42 5.05 9.43
CA ASP A 155 -8.13 6.36 10.01
C ASP A 155 -8.86 6.53 11.35
N SER A 156 -10.07 5.99 11.44
CA SER A 156 -10.88 6.00 12.67
C SER A 156 -10.43 4.97 13.69
N PHE A 157 -10.72 5.25 14.96
CA PHE A 157 -10.53 4.28 16.04
C PHE A 157 -11.47 3.08 15.84
N SER A 158 -10.93 1.87 15.93
CA SER A 158 -11.70 0.63 15.95
C SER A 158 -11.14 -0.30 17.04
N PRO A 159 -11.96 -0.71 18.02
CA PRO A 159 -11.51 -1.64 19.06
C PRO A 159 -11.12 -3.00 18.47
N ASP A 160 -11.77 -3.42 17.39
CA ASP A 160 -11.48 -4.69 16.71
C ASP A 160 -10.13 -4.67 16.01
N LEU A 161 -9.78 -3.54 15.37
CA LEU A 161 -8.46 -3.34 14.78
C LEU A 161 -7.36 -3.36 15.85
N VAL A 162 -7.59 -2.71 16.99
CA VAL A 162 -6.64 -2.68 18.10
C VAL A 162 -6.43 -4.08 18.69
N ALA A 163 -7.50 -4.84 18.89
CA ALA A 163 -7.41 -6.23 19.33
C ALA A 163 -6.60 -7.08 18.34
N TYR A 164 -6.86 -6.93 17.04
CA TYR A 164 -6.11 -7.61 15.99
C TYR A 164 -4.62 -7.20 15.98
N ILE A 165 -4.30 -5.92 16.11
CA ILE A 165 -2.91 -5.42 16.24
C ILE A 165 -2.21 -6.06 17.44
N GLY A 166 -2.91 -6.19 18.57
CA GLY A 166 -2.41 -6.86 19.77
C GLY A 166 -2.02 -8.31 19.54
N GLU A 167 -2.84 -9.07 18.82
CA GLU A 167 -2.54 -10.45 18.45
C GLU A 167 -1.38 -10.53 17.43
N MET A 168 -1.34 -9.62 16.44
CA MET A 168 -0.22 -9.51 15.52
C MET A 168 1.10 -9.19 16.22
N ALA A 169 1.07 -8.39 17.30
CA ALA A 169 2.24 -8.09 18.12
C ALA A 169 2.82 -9.32 18.84
N LYS A 170 2.02 -10.36 19.04
CA LYS A 170 2.45 -11.62 19.64
C LYS A 170 2.98 -12.59 18.58
N ILE A 171 2.26 -12.75 17.46
CA ILE A 171 2.49 -13.82 16.48
C ILE A 171 3.44 -13.38 15.34
N ARG A 172 3.18 -12.22 14.73
CA ARG A 172 3.87 -11.70 13.53
C ARG A 172 4.30 -10.24 13.72
N ARG A 173 5.22 -10.03 14.67
CA ARG A 173 5.81 -8.70 14.97
C ARG A 173 6.39 -8.02 13.72
N ASP A 174 6.80 -8.78 12.72
CA ASP A 174 7.33 -8.29 11.45
C ASP A 174 6.36 -7.35 10.71
N LEU A 175 5.05 -7.58 10.86
CA LEU A 175 3.99 -6.80 10.24
C LEU A 175 3.72 -5.46 10.93
N ILE A 176 4.20 -5.29 12.17
CA ILE A 176 4.08 -4.02 12.90
C ILE A 176 5.15 -3.05 12.37
N LYS A 177 4.67 -2.01 11.70
CA LYS A 177 5.48 -1.00 11.03
C LYS A 177 5.17 0.40 11.55
N GLU A 178 5.82 1.39 10.93
CA GLU A 178 5.72 2.82 11.27
C GLU A 178 4.27 3.32 11.34
N ASN A 179 3.46 3.00 10.33
CA ASN A 179 2.04 3.39 10.28
C ASN A 179 1.23 2.81 11.45
N THR A 180 1.55 1.58 11.89
CA THR A 180 0.92 0.97 13.07
C THR A 180 1.29 1.74 14.33
N PHE A 181 2.56 2.10 14.54
CA PHE A 181 2.95 2.90 15.72
C PHE A 181 2.25 4.25 15.75
N ARG A 182 2.14 4.92 14.59
CA ARG A 182 1.43 6.20 14.48
C ARG A 182 -0.05 6.05 14.85
N TYR A 183 -0.73 5.04 14.30
CA TYR A 183 -2.12 4.74 14.63
C TYR A 183 -2.32 4.49 16.14
N MET A 184 -1.48 3.65 16.74
CA MET A 184 -1.57 3.30 18.16
C MET A 184 -1.33 4.50 19.07
N LEU A 185 -0.41 5.40 18.70
CA LEU A 185 -0.16 6.63 19.46
C LEU A 185 -1.27 7.66 19.29
N GLN A 186 -1.80 7.82 18.07
CA GLN A 186 -2.90 8.73 17.79
C GLN A 186 -4.15 8.40 18.61
N HIS A 187 -4.42 7.10 18.81
CA HIS A 187 -5.60 6.62 19.52
C HIS A 187 -5.29 6.09 20.93
N GLU A 188 -4.13 6.42 21.51
CA GLU A 188 -3.64 5.86 22.78
C GLU A 188 -4.66 5.96 23.91
N MET A 189 -5.31 7.12 24.05
CA MET A 189 -6.31 7.36 25.10
C MET A 189 -7.53 6.42 24.98
N TYR A 190 -8.01 6.19 23.74
CA TYR A 190 -9.12 5.27 23.51
C TYR A 190 -8.72 3.82 23.76
N ILE A 191 -7.48 3.47 23.40
CA ILE A 191 -6.94 2.13 23.61
C ILE A 191 -6.84 1.85 25.11
N LEU A 192 -6.33 2.78 25.91
CA LEU A 192 -6.21 2.61 27.37
C LEU A 192 -7.56 2.38 28.08
N ASN A 193 -8.67 2.87 27.52
CA ASN A 193 -10.01 2.61 28.04
C ASN A 193 -10.54 1.20 27.72
N MET A 194 -9.84 0.44 26.87
CA MET A 194 -10.21 -0.95 26.57
C MET A 194 -9.74 -1.90 27.67
N PRO A 195 -10.45 -3.02 27.93
CA PRO A 195 -10.08 -3.97 29.00
C PRO A 195 -8.63 -4.48 28.94
N ASN A 196 -8.06 -4.61 27.74
CA ASN A 196 -6.68 -5.10 27.53
C ASN A 196 -5.77 -4.04 26.88
N GLY A 197 -6.16 -2.76 26.91
CA GLY A 197 -5.49 -1.67 26.20
C GLY A 197 -4.00 -1.56 26.49
N GLU A 198 -3.66 -1.51 27.78
CA GLU A 198 -2.27 -1.39 28.24
C GLU A 198 -1.41 -2.58 27.80
N THR A 199 -1.97 -3.80 27.84
CA THR A 199 -1.26 -5.02 27.40
C THR A 199 -1.01 -4.98 25.89
N VAL A 200 -1.98 -4.48 25.10
CA VAL A 200 -1.81 -4.31 23.65
C VAL A 200 -0.73 -3.29 23.35
N LEU A 201 -0.74 -2.13 24.03
CA LEU A 201 0.28 -1.09 23.86
C LEU A 201 1.68 -1.58 24.24
N ALA A 202 1.80 -2.35 25.34
CA ALA A 202 3.04 -3.00 25.72
C ALA A 202 3.53 -4.03 24.68
N ALA A 203 2.61 -4.82 24.09
CA ALA A 203 2.96 -5.76 23.04
C ALA A 203 3.49 -5.06 21.78
N VAL A 204 2.84 -3.95 21.38
CA VAL A 204 3.28 -3.11 20.25
C VAL A 204 4.61 -2.44 20.54
N ALA A 205 4.81 -1.88 21.74
CA ALA A 205 6.09 -1.33 22.17
C ALA A 205 7.20 -2.40 22.10
N GLY A 206 6.90 -3.63 22.54
CA GLY A 206 7.82 -4.76 22.43
C GLY A 206 8.14 -5.17 20.99
N ALA A 207 7.25 -4.90 20.03
CA ALA A 207 7.53 -5.10 18.60
C ALA A 207 8.46 -4.00 18.05
N ALA A 208 8.35 -2.76 18.53
CA ALA A 208 9.20 -1.64 18.13
C ALA A 208 10.68 -1.89 18.47
N VAL A 209 10.96 -2.51 19.63
CA VAL A 209 12.32 -2.84 20.10
C VAL A 209 13.12 -3.72 19.12
N ARG A 210 12.46 -4.39 18.16
CA ARG A 210 13.15 -5.20 17.15
C ARG A 210 14.11 -4.40 16.27
N LYS A 211 13.83 -3.11 16.01
CA LYS A 211 14.65 -2.27 15.12
C LYS A 211 15.08 -0.99 15.82
N SER A 212 16.38 -0.69 15.77
CA SER A 212 16.95 0.56 16.31
C SER A 212 16.26 1.81 15.79
N ARG A 213 15.98 1.87 14.48
CA ARG A 213 15.22 2.98 13.87
C ARG A 213 13.89 3.26 14.57
N TYR A 214 13.13 2.22 14.93
CA TYR A 214 11.84 2.42 15.61
C TYR A 214 12.03 2.89 17.06
N MET A 215 13.08 2.42 17.73
CA MET A 215 13.42 2.91 19.08
C MET A 215 13.82 4.38 19.09
N THR A 216 14.50 4.86 18.04
CA THR A 216 14.84 6.27 17.87
C THR A 216 13.62 7.13 17.50
N MET A 217 12.73 6.63 16.63
CA MET A 217 11.57 7.39 16.14
C MET A 217 10.42 7.45 17.16
N TYR A 218 10.28 6.42 18.01
CA TYR A 218 9.16 6.30 18.96
C TYR A 218 9.64 6.11 20.41
N PRO A 219 10.51 6.99 20.96
CA PRO A 219 11.03 6.84 22.31
C PRO A 219 9.93 6.96 23.36
N TYR A 220 8.92 7.82 23.15
CA TYR A 220 7.81 8.01 24.08
C TYR A 220 6.95 6.76 24.28
N LEU A 221 6.70 6.00 23.20
CA LEU A 221 6.01 4.72 23.27
C LEU A 221 6.79 3.74 24.17
N LEU A 222 8.11 3.72 24.02
CA LEU A 222 8.97 2.84 24.79
C LEU A 222 9.07 3.28 26.25
N ILE A 223 9.23 4.57 26.53
CA ILE A 223 9.28 5.10 27.90
C ILE A 223 8.03 4.69 28.69
N ARG A 224 6.83 4.87 28.10
CA ARG A 224 5.56 4.57 28.78
C ARG A 224 5.38 3.09 29.09
N TYR A 225 5.74 2.21 28.16
CA TYR A 225 5.41 0.78 28.25
C TYR A 225 6.62 -0.12 28.52
N ALA A 226 7.82 0.42 28.71
CA ALA A 226 9.06 -0.35 28.94
C ALA A 226 8.95 -1.30 30.14
N ARG A 227 8.28 -0.88 31.21
CA ARG A 227 8.13 -1.66 32.44
C ARG A 227 7.37 -2.98 32.24
N LEU A 228 6.47 -2.99 31.24
CA LEU A 228 5.60 -4.12 30.90
C LEU A 228 6.24 -5.05 29.85
N LEU A 229 7.43 -4.73 29.36
CA LEU A 229 8.09 -5.57 28.37
C LEU A 229 8.55 -6.90 28.99
N PRO A 230 8.41 -8.02 28.25
CA PRO A 230 9.07 -9.27 28.57
C PRO A 230 10.59 -9.10 28.66
N LYS A 231 11.24 -9.88 29.53
CA LYS A 231 12.68 -9.82 29.82
C LYS A 231 13.56 -9.73 28.57
N ASP A 232 13.38 -10.63 27.60
CA ASP A 232 14.20 -10.64 26.36
C ASP A 232 14.09 -9.35 25.54
N ARG A 233 12.90 -8.75 25.53
CA ARG A 233 12.63 -7.51 24.79
C ARG A 233 13.21 -6.33 25.56
N PHE A 234 13.02 -6.31 26.88
CA PHE A 234 13.64 -5.30 27.73
C PHE A 234 15.17 -5.34 27.64
N LEU A 235 15.79 -6.53 27.59
CA LEU A 235 17.24 -6.68 27.42
C LEU A 235 17.74 -6.04 26.12
N ARG A 236 17.01 -6.19 24.99
CA ARG A 236 17.34 -5.48 23.75
C ARG A 236 17.22 -3.96 23.89
N LEU A 237 16.16 -3.49 24.54
CA LEU A 237 15.95 -2.07 24.79
C LEU A 237 17.06 -1.50 25.67
N TYR A 238 17.46 -2.24 26.71
CA TYR A 238 18.57 -1.92 27.59
C TYR A 238 19.90 -1.76 26.84
N LYS A 239 20.25 -2.73 25.98
CA LYS A 239 21.47 -2.65 25.13
C LYS A 239 21.45 -1.42 24.22
N PHE A 240 20.29 -1.12 23.64
CA PHE A 240 20.12 0.07 22.81
C PHE A 240 20.28 1.36 23.63
N ALA A 241 19.61 1.48 24.78
CA ALA A 241 19.70 2.63 25.67
C ALA A 241 21.15 2.87 26.10
N LYS A 242 21.85 1.83 26.55
CA LYS A 242 23.27 1.88 26.95
C LYS A 242 24.17 2.39 25.83
N SER A 243 23.87 2.04 24.57
CA SER A 243 24.61 2.56 23.41
C SER A 243 24.33 4.04 23.11
N ALA A 244 23.12 4.53 23.42
CA ALA A 244 22.75 5.93 23.27
C ALA A 244 23.39 6.84 24.35
N ARG A 245 23.73 6.26 25.52
CA ARG A 245 24.44 6.87 26.66
C ARG A 245 23.72 8.02 27.40
N SER A 246 22.68 8.62 26.84
CA SER A 246 21.91 9.68 27.50
C SER A 246 20.52 9.88 26.88
N GLY A 247 19.65 10.59 27.60
CA GLY A 247 18.33 11.03 27.15
C GLY A 247 17.16 10.36 27.89
N PRO A 248 15.92 10.82 27.68
CA PRO A 248 14.77 10.40 28.50
C PRO A 248 14.50 8.89 28.45
N LEU A 249 14.75 8.25 27.31
CA LEU A 249 14.62 6.80 27.17
C LEU A 249 15.72 6.05 27.94
N TYR A 250 16.95 6.59 27.97
CA TYR A 250 18.04 6.01 28.74
C TYR A 250 17.72 6.07 30.24
N ASP A 251 17.32 7.23 30.74
CA ASP A 251 17.03 7.45 32.16
C ASP A 251 15.93 6.49 32.65
N GLU A 252 14.85 6.36 31.87
CA GLU A 252 13.75 5.46 32.19
C GLU A 252 14.18 3.98 32.20
N VAL A 253 14.95 3.57 31.19
CA VAL A 253 15.39 2.18 31.07
C VAL A 253 16.39 1.81 32.16
N MET A 254 17.28 2.72 32.55
CA MET A 254 18.21 2.51 33.66
C MET A 254 17.47 2.42 35.00
N ARG A 255 16.47 3.27 35.22
CA ARG A 255 15.59 3.19 36.40
C ARG A 255 14.91 1.82 36.50
N ILE A 256 14.28 1.35 35.42
CA ILE A 256 13.62 0.03 35.41
C ILE A 256 14.64 -1.11 35.62
N TYR A 257 15.84 -0.99 35.05
CA TYR A 257 16.92 -1.96 35.25
C TYR A 257 17.31 -2.04 36.73
N GLU A 258 17.57 -0.90 37.38
CA GLU A 258 17.95 -0.85 38.78
C GLU A 258 16.88 -1.42 39.71
N GLU A 259 15.61 -1.13 39.42
CA GLU A 259 14.46 -1.61 40.22
C GLU A 259 14.19 -3.11 40.05
N LYS A 260 14.29 -3.65 38.82
CA LYS A 260 13.73 -4.98 38.48
C LYS A 260 14.77 -6.03 38.04
N PHE A 261 15.89 -5.60 37.42
CA PHE A 261 16.79 -6.51 36.71
C PHE A 261 18.27 -6.41 37.13
N LYS A 262 18.62 -5.54 38.09
CA LYS A 262 20.01 -5.33 38.54
C LYS A 262 20.76 -6.60 38.92
N TRP A 263 20.06 -7.56 39.53
CA TRP A 263 20.62 -8.82 40.01
C TRP A 263 20.47 -9.96 38.99
N ASP A 264 19.95 -9.68 37.80
CA ASP A 264 19.72 -10.67 36.76
C ASP A 264 21.01 -10.88 35.92
N PRO A 265 21.57 -12.10 35.87
CA PRO A 265 22.84 -12.37 35.20
C PRO A 265 22.83 -12.06 33.71
N ASP A 266 21.66 -12.12 33.04
CA ASP A 266 21.54 -11.85 31.61
C ASP A 266 21.83 -10.38 31.27
N PHE A 267 21.68 -9.48 32.25
CA PHE A 267 21.94 -8.04 32.10
C PHE A 267 23.36 -7.64 32.48
N GLN A 268 24.08 -8.48 33.23
CA GLN A 268 25.48 -8.22 33.62
C GLN A 268 26.45 -8.46 32.46
N ASN A 269 26.11 -9.39 31.56
CA ASN A 269 26.89 -9.75 30.38
C ASN A 269 26.46 -8.97 29.10
N ALA A 270 25.68 -7.89 29.26
CA ALA A 270 24.93 -7.23 28.19
C ALA A 270 25.54 -5.93 27.65
#